data_AF-A0A4Q9V2G5-F1
#
_entry.id   AF-A0A4Q9V2G5-F1
#
_cell.length_a   1.000
_cell.length_b   1.000
_cell.length_c   1.000
_cell.angle_alpha   90.00
_cell.angle_beta   90.00
_cell.angle_gamma   90.00
#
_symmetry.space_group_name_H-M   'P 1'
#
loop_
_entity.id
_entity.type
_entity.pdbx_description
1 polymer ?
#
loop_
_entity_poly.entity_id
_entity_poly.type
_entity_poly.pdbx_seq_one_letter_code
_entity_poly.pdbx_strand_id
1 'polypeptide(L)'
;MYRCRVKIQQTAKDRREYGVAVIVGIIAGIVSAIIKFGWEVPLPPRTPERNATNPPQAFLEQLGFSDHTTHLSYTFNGNAGLPWVSFLIHFGFAIFFAVLYCVLAERFPQIKLWQGVAFGVGIWVVFHVVLMPLMGTVPAPWDQPWQEHFSEILGHAIWLWVIEIFRRDMRNRITGRPDPEVELSVA
;
A
#
# COMPACT_ATOMS: atom_id res chain seq x y z
N MET A 1 0.39 32.86 22.64
CA MET A 1 0.76 31.52 22.12
C MET A 1 -0.53 30.75 21.83
N TYR A 2 -1.05 30.81 20.60
CA TYR A 2 -2.25 30.05 20.23
C TYR A 2 -1.85 28.60 19.98
N ARG A 3 -2.15 27.70 20.93
CA ARG A 3 -2.06 26.25 20.68
C ARG A 3 -3.18 25.90 19.70
N CYS A 4 -2.86 25.82 18.42
CA CYS A 4 -3.71 25.13 17.44
C CYS A 4 -3.73 23.65 17.81
N ARG A 5 -4.71 23.24 18.62
CA ARG A 5 -4.94 21.83 18.94
C ARG A 5 -5.60 21.23 17.70
N VAL A 6 -4.82 20.57 16.86
CA VAL A 6 -5.38 19.76 15.75
C VAL A 6 -6.25 18.69 16.38
N LYS A 7 -7.57 18.90 16.38
CA LYS A 7 -8.52 17.88 16.82
C LYS A 7 -8.66 16.89 15.68
N ILE A 8 -8.45 15.60 15.96
CA ILE A 8 -8.75 14.54 15.01
C ILE A 8 -10.26 14.48 14.85
N GLN A 9 -10.76 14.86 13.67
CA GLN A 9 -12.16 14.71 13.29
C GLN A 9 -12.52 13.21 13.23
N GLN A 10 -13.71 12.87 13.69
CA GLN A 10 -14.28 11.54 13.55
C GLN A 10 -15.66 11.65 12.91
N THR A 11 -15.98 10.68 12.06
CA THR A 11 -17.28 10.56 11.40
C THR A 11 -18.37 10.10 12.39
N ALA A 12 -19.64 10.31 12.06
CA ALA A 12 -20.75 9.81 12.86
C ALA A 12 -20.74 8.27 12.92
N LYS A 13 -21.01 7.68 14.09
CA LYS A 13 -20.80 6.23 14.33
C LYS A 13 -21.72 5.34 13.48
N ASP A 14 -22.95 5.79 13.26
CA ASP A 14 -24.00 5.15 12.47
C ASP A 14 -23.75 5.21 10.95
N ARG A 15 -22.74 5.99 10.53
CA ARG A 15 -22.34 6.15 9.12
C ARG A 15 -21.17 5.26 8.72
N ARG A 16 -20.61 4.50 9.67
CA ARG A 16 -19.37 3.72 9.49
C ARG A 16 -19.70 2.29 9.10
N GLU A 17 -19.33 1.93 7.88
CA GLU A 17 -19.68 0.64 7.29
C GLU A 17 -18.44 -0.27 7.24
N TYR A 18 -17.98 -0.70 8.41
CA TYR A 18 -16.73 -1.46 8.54
C TYR A 18 -16.71 -2.78 7.77
N GLY A 19 -17.85 -3.49 7.71
CA GLY A 19 -17.97 -4.73 6.94
C GLY A 19 -17.76 -4.47 5.44
N VAL A 20 -18.37 -3.41 4.91
CA VAL A 20 -18.17 -2.96 3.53
C VAL A 20 -16.70 -2.53 3.33
N ALA A 21 -16.12 -1.79 4.27
CA ALA A 21 -14.74 -1.33 4.19
C ALA A 21 -13.73 -2.48 4.09
N VAL A 22 -13.95 -3.59 4.82
CA VAL A 22 -13.09 -4.80 4.72
C VAL A 22 -13.20 -5.43 3.33
N ILE A 23 -14.42 -5.66 2.83
CA ILE A 23 -14.64 -6.27 1.50
C ILE A 23 -14.02 -5.41 0.40
N VAL A 24 -14.29 -4.11 0.44
CA VAL A 24 -13.75 -3.16 -0.53
C VAL A 24 -12.23 -3.06 -0.42
N GLY A 25 -11.67 -3.09 0.79
CA GLY A 25 -10.23 -3.10 1.01
C GLY A 25 -9.53 -4.31 0.42
N ILE A 26 -10.13 -5.52 0.51
CA ILE A 26 -9.57 -6.72 -0.12
C ILE A 26 -9.51 -6.56 -1.64
N ILE A 27 -10.61 -6.10 -2.25
CA ILE A 27 -10.71 -5.91 -3.71
C ILE A 27 -9.74 -4.81 -4.17
N ALA A 28 -9.74 -3.67 -3.50
CA ALA A 28 -8.81 -2.57 -3.77
C ALA A 28 -7.35 -3.01 -3.59
N GLY A 29 -7.05 -3.83 -2.59
CA GLY A 29 -5.73 -4.40 -2.35
C GLY A 29 -5.22 -5.24 -3.52
N ILE A 30 -6.05 -6.16 -4.03
CA ILE A 30 -5.70 -7.01 -5.19
C ILE A 30 -5.44 -6.13 -6.42
N VAL A 31 -6.34 -5.21 -6.74
CA VAL A 31 -6.20 -4.34 -7.93
C VAL A 31 -4.98 -3.43 -7.80
N SER A 32 -4.80 -2.82 -6.64
CA SER A 32 -3.70 -1.88 -6.40
C SER A 32 -2.32 -2.55 -6.40
N ALA A 33 -2.22 -3.81 -5.99
CA ALA A 33 -0.99 -4.60 -6.12
C ALA A 33 -0.55 -4.74 -7.59
N ILE A 34 -1.51 -5.01 -8.49
CA ILE A 34 -1.26 -5.10 -9.93
C ILE A 34 -0.81 -3.73 -10.47
N ILE A 35 -1.43 -2.63 -10.03
CA ILE A 35 -1.03 -1.29 -10.45
C ILE A 35 0.38 -0.93 -9.97
N LYS A 36 0.72 -1.24 -8.71
CA LYS A 36 2.07 -1.00 -8.18
C LYS A 36 3.12 -1.82 -8.94
N PHE A 37 2.83 -3.08 -9.27
CA PHE A 37 3.67 -3.87 -10.15
C PHE A 37 3.79 -3.26 -11.55
N GLY A 38 2.68 -2.80 -12.13
CA GLY A 38 2.68 -2.13 -13.42
C GLY A 38 3.51 -0.84 -13.44
N TRP A 39 3.56 -0.10 -12.33
CA TRP A 39 4.40 1.10 -12.16
C TRP A 39 5.90 0.77 -12.22
N GLU A 40 6.30 -0.37 -11.67
CA GLU A 40 7.70 -0.78 -11.61
C GLU A 40 8.23 -1.36 -12.92
N VAL A 41 7.35 -1.68 -13.88
CA VAL A 41 7.77 -2.12 -15.23
C VAL A 41 8.54 -1.02 -15.97
N PRO A 42 8.00 0.21 -16.17
CA PRO A 42 8.75 1.30 -16.81
C PRO A 42 9.79 1.95 -15.90
N LEU A 43 9.63 1.85 -14.57
CA LEU A 43 10.44 2.56 -13.59
C LEU A 43 10.88 1.61 -12.46
N PRO A 44 11.73 0.60 -12.76
CA PRO A 44 12.16 -0.36 -11.75
C PRO A 44 12.92 0.37 -10.62
N PRO A 45 12.62 0.10 -9.34
CA PRO A 45 13.27 0.79 -8.22
C PRO A 45 14.72 0.33 -8.01
N ARG A 46 15.10 -0.82 -8.56
CA ARG A 46 16.38 -1.49 -8.29
C ARG A 46 17.02 -1.99 -9.59
N THR A 47 18.35 -2.04 -9.61
CA THR A 47 19.09 -2.72 -10.68
C THR A 47 18.83 -4.23 -10.62
N PRO A 48 19.04 -4.99 -11.71
CA PRO A 48 18.88 -6.45 -11.69
C PRO A 48 19.67 -7.13 -10.56
N GLU A 49 20.90 -6.69 -10.29
CA GLU A 49 21.76 -7.25 -9.25
C GLU A 49 21.18 -7.01 -7.86
N ARG A 50 20.68 -5.80 -7.60
CA ARG A 50 20.05 -5.45 -6.32
C ARG A 50 18.64 -6.03 -6.16
N ASN A 51 18.03 -6.47 -7.25
CA ASN A 51 16.70 -7.08 -7.24
C ASN A 51 16.73 -8.60 -7.32
N ALA A 52 17.92 -9.23 -7.40
CA ALA A 52 18.10 -10.67 -7.41
C ALA A 52 17.48 -11.31 -6.15
N THR A 53 17.71 -10.69 -5.00
CA THR A 53 16.94 -10.92 -3.76
C THR A 53 16.23 -9.60 -3.42
N ASN A 54 14.94 -9.52 -3.74
CA ASN A 54 14.15 -8.31 -3.48
C ASN A 54 13.83 -8.16 -1.97
N PRO A 55 13.40 -6.97 -1.51
CA PRO A 55 13.21 -6.72 -0.08
C PRO A 55 12.25 -7.71 0.61
N PRO A 56 11.13 -8.14 0.02
CA PRO A 56 10.30 -9.18 0.62
C PRO A 56 10.98 -10.54 0.78
N GLN A 57 11.82 -10.96 -0.17
CA GLN A 57 12.61 -12.19 -0.05
C GLN A 57 13.66 -12.05 1.06
N ALA A 58 14.42 -10.96 1.05
CA ALA A 58 15.41 -10.66 2.09
C ALA A 58 14.78 -10.62 3.48
N PHE A 59 13.59 -10.03 3.61
CA PHE A 59 12.85 -10.00 4.87
C PHE A 59 12.44 -11.40 5.32
N LEU A 60 11.95 -12.26 4.43
CA LEU A 60 11.64 -13.65 4.77
C LEU A 60 12.90 -14.43 5.19
N GLU A 61 14.03 -14.23 4.52
CA GLU A 61 15.32 -14.82 4.92
C GLU A 61 15.76 -14.36 6.31
N GLN A 62 15.58 -13.07 6.64
CA GLN A 62 15.81 -12.53 7.99
C GLN A 62 14.91 -13.18 9.05
N LEU A 63 13.72 -13.65 8.67
CA LEU A 63 12.83 -14.42 9.53
C LEU A 63 13.18 -15.91 9.62
N GLY A 64 14.25 -16.36 8.95
CA GLY A 64 14.76 -17.72 8.99
C GLY A 64 14.24 -18.64 7.88
N PHE A 65 13.55 -18.11 6.87
CA PHE A 65 13.24 -18.89 5.67
C PHE A 65 14.52 -19.12 4.84
N SER A 66 14.62 -20.27 4.18
CA SER A 66 15.79 -20.55 3.33
C SER A 66 15.74 -19.79 2.02
N ASP A 67 16.91 -19.46 1.47
CA ASP A 67 17.08 -18.89 0.13
C ASP A 67 16.30 -19.68 -0.94
N HIS A 68 16.37 -21.01 -0.88
CA HIS A 68 15.62 -21.87 -1.78
C HIS A 68 14.10 -21.63 -1.70
N THR A 69 13.56 -21.45 -0.49
CA THR A 69 12.13 -21.19 -0.30
C THR A 69 11.73 -19.79 -0.77
N THR A 70 12.52 -18.76 -0.47
CA THR A 70 12.21 -17.37 -0.84
C THR A 70 12.33 -17.12 -2.35
N HIS A 71 13.16 -17.89 -3.05
CA HIS A 71 13.38 -17.80 -4.50
C HIS A 71 12.59 -18.82 -5.32
N LEU A 72 11.61 -19.52 -4.72
CA LEU A 72 10.71 -20.39 -5.49
C LEU A 72 10.02 -19.61 -6.61
N SER A 73 10.08 -20.19 -7.81
CA SER A 73 9.56 -19.58 -9.03
C SER A 73 8.82 -20.58 -9.90
N TYR A 74 8.10 -20.08 -10.89
CA TYR A 74 7.43 -20.88 -11.91
C TYR A 74 7.71 -20.34 -13.31
N THR A 75 7.41 -21.16 -14.32
CA THR A 75 7.53 -20.79 -15.73
C THR A 75 6.13 -20.66 -16.34
N PHE A 76 5.88 -19.57 -17.05
CA PHE A 76 4.62 -19.37 -17.77
C PHE A 76 4.88 -18.75 -19.15
N ASN A 77 4.30 -19.35 -20.19
CA ASN A 77 4.44 -18.89 -21.58
C ASN A 77 5.91 -18.60 -21.98
N GLY A 78 6.83 -19.51 -21.63
CA GLY A 78 8.27 -19.35 -21.90
C GLY A 78 9.03 -18.38 -20.99
N ASN A 79 8.35 -17.65 -20.10
CA ASN A 79 8.99 -16.77 -19.12
C ASN A 79 9.35 -17.60 -17.88
N ALA A 80 10.63 -17.89 -17.72
CA ALA A 80 11.16 -18.58 -16.54
C ALA A 80 11.42 -17.61 -15.38
N GLY A 81 11.49 -18.15 -14.16
CA GLY A 81 11.94 -17.40 -12.99
C GLY A 81 10.91 -16.44 -12.38
N LEU A 82 9.60 -16.62 -12.63
CA LEU A 82 8.55 -15.78 -12.04
C LEU A 82 8.43 -16.06 -10.52
N PRO A 83 8.80 -15.11 -9.63
CA PRO A 83 8.99 -15.40 -8.20
C PRO A 83 7.68 -15.35 -7.41
N TRP A 84 6.92 -16.46 -7.41
CA TRP A 84 5.57 -16.48 -6.82
C TRP A 84 5.54 -16.21 -5.32
N VAL A 85 6.61 -16.57 -4.58
CA VAL A 85 6.70 -16.28 -3.13
C VAL A 85 6.81 -14.76 -2.91
N SER A 86 7.64 -14.08 -3.71
CA SER A 86 7.71 -12.62 -3.68
C SER A 86 6.37 -11.98 -4.05
N PHE A 87 5.69 -12.50 -5.08
CA PHE A 87 4.33 -12.02 -5.43
C PHE A 87 3.35 -12.15 -4.28
N LEU A 88 3.35 -13.29 -3.57
CA LEU A 88 2.45 -13.53 -2.45
C LEU A 88 2.65 -12.50 -1.33
N ILE A 89 3.90 -12.18 -0.98
CA ILE A 89 4.18 -11.19 0.07
C ILE A 89 3.78 -9.78 -0.36
N HIS A 90 4.09 -9.38 -1.60
CA HIS A 90 3.69 -8.07 -2.13
C HIS A 90 2.17 -7.90 -2.16
N PHE A 91 1.43 -8.90 -2.67
CA PHE A 91 -0.04 -8.87 -2.68
C PHE A 91 -0.61 -8.89 -1.26
N GLY A 92 -0.06 -9.72 -0.37
CA GLY A 92 -0.46 -9.77 1.03
C GLY A 92 -0.29 -8.42 1.73
N PHE A 93 0.86 -7.77 1.54
CA PHE A 93 1.14 -6.43 2.05
C PHE A 93 0.12 -5.41 1.50
N ALA A 94 -0.11 -5.43 0.18
CA ALA A 94 -1.04 -4.52 -0.45
C ALA A 94 -2.48 -4.69 0.07
N ILE A 95 -2.96 -5.94 0.20
CA ILE A 95 -4.28 -6.26 0.74
C ILE A 95 -4.40 -5.82 2.20
N PHE A 96 -3.41 -6.14 3.03
CA PHE A 96 -3.41 -5.77 4.44
C PHE A 96 -3.55 -4.25 4.62
N PHE A 97 -2.71 -3.47 3.94
CA PHE A 97 -2.73 -2.02 4.06
C PHE A 97 -3.95 -1.38 3.39
N ALA A 98 -4.48 -1.96 2.31
CA ALA A 98 -5.73 -1.50 1.71
C ALA A 98 -6.93 -1.70 2.64
N VAL A 99 -7.04 -2.87 3.30
CA VAL A 99 -8.06 -3.13 4.32
C VAL A 99 -7.90 -2.17 5.50
N LEU A 100 -6.68 -2.04 6.03
CA LEU A 100 -6.39 -1.12 7.12
C LEU A 100 -6.80 0.32 6.75
N TYR A 101 -6.39 0.79 5.58
CA TYR A 101 -6.74 2.12 5.08
C TYR A 101 -8.25 2.30 4.95
N CYS A 102 -8.96 1.36 4.32
CA CYS A 102 -10.41 1.45 4.15
C CYS A 102 -11.16 1.48 5.49
N VAL A 103 -10.75 0.66 6.45
CA VAL A 103 -11.34 0.63 7.80
C VAL A 103 -11.07 1.92 8.56
N LEU A 104 -9.84 2.44 8.49
CA LEU A 104 -9.51 3.73 9.11
C LEU A 104 -10.28 4.88 8.45
N ALA A 105 -10.50 4.82 7.14
CA ALA A 105 -11.15 5.88 6.35
C ALA A 105 -12.62 6.06 6.72
N GLU A 106 -13.29 4.99 7.17
CA GLU A 106 -14.64 5.09 7.73
C GLU A 106 -14.67 6.00 8.95
N ARG A 107 -13.61 6.05 9.75
CA ARG A 107 -13.57 6.77 11.03
C ARG A 107 -12.89 8.13 10.94
N PHE A 108 -11.79 8.23 10.20
CA PHE A 108 -10.88 9.36 10.21
C PHE A 108 -10.77 9.97 8.80
N PRO A 109 -11.60 10.95 8.43
CA PRO A 109 -11.65 11.46 7.06
C PRO A 109 -10.33 12.07 6.59
N GLN A 110 -9.49 12.56 7.52
CA GLN A 110 -8.20 13.17 7.21
C GLN A 110 -7.20 12.19 6.59
N ILE A 111 -7.34 10.88 6.78
CA ILE A 111 -6.42 9.92 6.15
C ILE A 111 -6.59 9.87 4.62
N LYS A 112 -7.76 10.33 4.13
CA LYS A 112 -8.08 10.41 2.69
C LYS A 112 -7.47 11.64 2.01
N LEU A 113 -6.62 12.39 2.70
CA LEU A 113 -5.97 13.58 2.18
C LEU A 113 -5.30 13.31 0.83
N TRP A 114 -5.55 14.21 -0.14
CA TRP A 114 -5.10 14.09 -1.52
C TRP A 114 -5.45 12.74 -2.15
N GLN A 115 -6.67 12.26 -1.84
CA GLN A 115 -7.16 10.99 -2.34
C GLN A 115 -6.25 9.83 -1.92
N GLY A 116 -5.84 9.81 -0.65
CA GLY A 116 -5.02 8.74 -0.06
C GLY A 116 -3.51 8.86 -0.31
N VAL A 117 -3.06 9.76 -1.21
CA VAL A 117 -1.63 9.94 -1.54
C VAL A 117 -0.78 10.22 -0.30
N ALA A 118 -1.26 11.08 0.60
CA ALA A 118 -0.53 11.42 1.82
C ALA A 118 -0.30 10.18 2.72
N PHE A 119 -1.27 9.26 2.77
CA PHE A 119 -1.13 8.01 3.51
C PHE A 119 -0.12 7.07 2.85
N GLY A 120 -0.13 6.97 1.52
CA GLY A 120 0.82 6.16 0.76
C GLY A 120 2.26 6.62 0.94
N VAL A 121 2.50 7.93 0.82
CA VAL A 121 3.81 8.52 1.11
C VAL A 121 4.21 8.29 2.58
N GLY A 122 3.25 8.34 3.51
CA GLY A 122 3.49 7.97 4.91
C GLY A 122 3.97 6.53 5.08
N ILE A 123 3.36 5.56 4.39
CA ILE A 123 3.82 4.16 4.38
C ILE A 123 5.22 4.07 3.78
N TRP A 124 5.49 4.75 2.67
CA TRP A 124 6.82 4.79 2.08
C TRP A 124 7.88 5.26 3.08
N VAL A 125 7.63 6.36 3.80
CA VAL A 125 8.54 6.84 4.86
C VAL A 125 8.72 5.76 5.93
N VAL A 126 7.64 5.20 6.45
CA VAL A 126 7.71 4.20 7.52
C VAL A 126 8.52 2.98 7.10
N PHE A 127 8.28 2.42 5.91
CA PHE A 127 8.92 1.17 5.50
C PHE A 127 10.25 1.39 4.80
N HIS A 128 10.31 2.23 3.77
CA HIS A 128 11.49 2.37 2.92
C HIS A 128 12.55 3.30 3.52
N VAL A 129 12.15 4.29 4.33
CA VAL A 129 13.09 5.24 4.94
C VAL A 129 13.49 4.82 6.36
N VAL A 130 12.60 4.17 7.10
CA VAL A 130 12.83 3.84 8.52
C VAL A 130 12.99 2.34 8.77
N LEU A 131 11.93 1.54 8.64
CA LEU A 131 11.93 0.17 9.14
C LEU A 131 12.89 -0.76 8.38
N MET A 132 12.82 -0.81 7.04
CA MET A 132 13.66 -1.71 6.26
C MET A 132 15.16 -1.37 6.40
N PRO A 133 15.60 -0.10 6.38
CA PRO A 133 16.97 0.25 6.73
C PRO A 133 17.39 -0.15 8.13
N LEU A 134 16.55 0.10 9.15
CA LEU A 134 16.86 -0.27 10.54
C LEU A 134 16.98 -1.78 10.75
N MET A 135 16.25 -2.57 9.96
CA MET A 135 16.31 -4.03 9.95
C MET A 135 17.45 -4.57 9.07
N GLY A 136 18.17 -3.71 8.34
CA GLY A 136 19.19 -4.12 7.39
C GLY A 136 18.65 -4.85 6.16
N THR A 137 17.35 -4.76 5.88
CA THR A 137 16.72 -5.36 4.68
C THR A 137 17.10 -4.59 3.40
N VAL A 138 17.31 -3.28 3.51
CA VAL A 138 17.81 -2.42 2.43
C VAL A 138 18.90 -1.49 2.99
N PRO A 139 19.77 -0.91 2.15
CA PRO A 139 20.75 0.09 2.59
C PRO A 139 20.09 1.32 3.22
N ALA A 140 20.87 2.12 3.95
CA ALA A 140 20.36 3.38 4.48
C ALA A 140 19.88 4.31 3.35
N PRO A 141 18.87 5.18 3.58
CA PRO A 141 18.26 5.99 2.51
C PRO A 141 19.25 6.88 1.75
N TRP A 142 20.30 7.37 2.40
CA TRP A 142 21.35 8.18 1.76
C TRP A 142 22.34 7.35 0.92
N ASP A 143 22.36 6.03 1.09
CA ASP A 143 23.19 5.09 0.31
C ASP A 143 22.39 4.43 -0.83
N GLN A 144 21.11 4.77 -0.98
CA GLN A 144 20.24 4.29 -2.07
C GLN A 144 20.30 5.23 -3.28
N PRO A 145 20.29 4.70 -4.52
CA PRO A 145 20.21 5.50 -5.74
C PRO A 145 18.94 6.36 -5.79
N TRP A 146 19.01 7.52 -6.44
CA TRP A 146 17.86 8.40 -6.67
C TRP A 146 16.67 7.69 -7.34
N GLN A 147 16.93 6.76 -8.26
CA GLN A 147 15.92 5.99 -8.99
C GLN A 147 15.04 5.17 -8.04
N GLU A 148 15.61 4.63 -6.96
CA GLU A 148 14.87 3.88 -5.96
C GLU A 148 13.91 4.79 -5.20
N HIS A 149 14.39 5.95 -4.73
CA HIS A 149 13.55 6.94 -4.07
C HIS A 149 12.40 7.39 -4.95
N PHE A 150 12.71 7.76 -6.20
CA PHE A 150 11.74 8.25 -7.17
C PHE A 150 10.68 7.19 -7.50
N SER A 151 11.10 5.96 -7.77
CA SER A 151 10.17 4.87 -8.10
C SER A 151 9.32 4.48 -6.90
N GLU A 152 9.91 4.33 -5.71
CA GLU A 152 9.19 3.87 -4.53
C GLU A 152 8.20 4.93 -4.03
N ILE A 153 8.60 6.20 -3.90
CA ILE A 153 7.69 7.25 -3.38
C ILE A 153 6.48 7.44 -4.30
N LEU A 154 6.69 7.49 -5.62
CA LEU A 154 5.62 7.67 -6.58
C LEU A 154 4.77 6.41 -6.73
N GLY A 155 5.39 5.23 -6.67
CA GLY A 155 4.69 3.96 -6.65
C GLY A 155 3.75 3.87 -5.46
N HIS A 156 4.20 4.26 -4.25
CA HIS A 156 3.36 4.30 -3.05
C HIS A 156 2.25 5.35 -3.13
N ALA A 157 2.54 6.52 -3.70
CA ALA A 157 1.53 7.56 -3.94
C ALA A 157 0.41 7.05 -4.87
N ILE A 158 0.76 6.47 -6.02
CA ILE A 158 -0.19 5.93 -7.00
C ILE A 158 -0.94 4.72 -6.43
N TRP A 159 -0.23 3.84 -5.72
CA TRP A 159 -0.79 2.65 -5.09
C TRP A 159 -1.95 3.01 -4.13
N LEU A 160 -1.74 3.95 -3.21
CA LEU A 160 -2.81 4.40 -2.31
C LEU A 160 -3.87 5.24 -3.00
N TRP A 161 -3.49 6.02 -4.01
CA TRP A 161 -4.44 6.80 -4.80
C TRP A 161 -5.50 5.91 -5.46
N VAL A 162 -5.07 4.79 -6.05
CA VAL A 162 -5.97 3.78 -6.62
C VAL A 162 -6.81 3.11 -5.53
N ILE A 163 -6.23 2.77 -4.39
CA ILE A 163 -7.01 2.21 -3.26
C ILE A 163 -8.14 3.16 -2.88
N GLU A 164 -7.89 4.46 -2.78
CA GLU A 164 -8.91 5.44 -2.41
C GLU A 164 -10.01 5.60 -3.46
N ILE A 165 -9.67 5.54 -4.77
CA ILE A 165 -10.66 5.53 -5.85
C ILE A 165 -11.61 4.34 -5.69
N PHE A 166 -11.05 3.14 -5.56
CA PHE A 166 -11.83 1.91 -5.39
C PHE A 166 -12.64 1.94 -4.10
N ARG A 167 -12.03 2.40 -3.00
CA ARG A 167 -12.70 2.56 -1.71
C ARG A 167 -13.95 3.42 -1.87
N ARG A 168 -13.78 4.63 -2.38
CA ARG A 168 -14.88 5.60 -2.50
C ARG A 168 -15.97 5.11 -3.43
N ASP A 169 -15.63 4.64 -4.64
CA ASP A 169 -16.63 4.23 -5.63
C ASP A 169 -17.42 2.99 -5.16
N MET A 170 -16.73 1.93 -4.75
CA MET A 170 -17.39 0.69 -4.34
C MET A 170 -18.20 0.86 -3.06
N ARG A 171 -17.65 1.55 -2.06
CA ARG A 171 -18.37 1.84 -0.81
C ARG A 171 -19.67 2.57 -1.12
N ASN A 172 -19.62 3.62 -1.95
CA ASN A 172 -20.80 4.43 -2.24
C ASN A 172 -21.86 3.62 -3.01
N ARG A 173 -21.45 2.74 -3.93
CA ARG A 173 -22.36 1.84 -4.66
C ARG A 173 -23.00 0.80 -3.75
N ILE A 174 -22.23 0.19 -2.84
CA ILE A 174 -22.73 -0.86 -1.93
C ILE A 174 -23.67 -0.27 -0.87
N THR A 175 -23.32 0.89 -0.32
CA THR A 175 -24.08 1.51 0.78
C THR A 175 -25.21 2.42 0.30
N GLY A 176 -25.19 2.83 -0.97
CA GLY A 176 -26.11 3.84 -1.52
C GLY A 176 -25.94 5.24 -0.91
N ARG A 177 -24.82 5.50 -0.22
CA ARG A 177 -24.57 6.73 0.54
C ARG A 177 -23.19 7.30 0.19
N PRO A 178 -22.99 8.63 0.21
CA PRO A 178 -21.65 9.19 0.10
C PRO A 178 -20.81 8.82 1.33
N ASP A 179 -19.54 9.20 1.28
CA ASP A 179 -18.60 9.01 2.39
C ASP A 179 -19.15 9.55 3.73
N PRO A 180 -18.73 8.98 4.88
CA PRO A 180 -19.38 9.25 6.17
C PRO A 180 -19.32 10.72 6.62
N GLU A 181 -18.31 11.48 6.18
CA GLU A 181 -18.17 12.91 6.49
C GLU A 181 -18.97 13.84 5.57
N VAL A 182 -19.53 13.33 4.47
CA VAL A 182 -20.39 14.09 3.57
C VAL A 182 -21.81 14.09 4.13
N GLU A 183 -22.36 15.28 4.35
CA GLU A 183 -23.73 15.46 4.82
C GLU A 183 -24.72 14.85 3.83
N LEU A 184 -25.75 14.17 4.36
CA LEU A 184 -26.86 13.74 3.53
C LEU A 184 -27.75 14.95 3.23
N SER A 185 -28.10 15.15 1.96
CA SER A 185 -29.16 16.07 1.62
C SER A 185 -30.45 15.62 2.32
N VAL A 186 -31.07 16.53 3.07
CA VAL A 186 -32.42 16.33 3.59
C VAL A 186 -33.34 16.30 2.37
N ALA A 187 -34.07 15.21 2.19
CA ALA A 187 -35.09 15.07 1.15
C ALA A 187 -36.31 15.93 1.48
#